data_AF-T0YHD7-F1
#
_entry.id   AF-T0YHD7-F1
#
_cell.length_a   1.000
_cell.length_b   1.000
_cell.length_c   1.000
_cell.angle_alpha   90.00
_cell.angle_beta   90.00
_cell.angle_gamma   90.00
#
_symmetry.space_group_name_H-M   'P 1'
#
loop_
_entity.id
_entity.type
_entity.pdbx_description
1 polymer ?
#
loop_
_entity_poly.entity_id
_entity_poly.type
_entity_poly.pdbx_seq_one_letter_code
_entity_poly.pdbx_strand_id
1 'polypeptide(L)'
;SRARTQDLAFLLSRPQGKGRRGYAGYHGFFYHFIGMRSGLRYRNSELSTIDTALLMAGVLTAESYFDHPTATERRVRHLAKRLYLRVNWGWAAPGTDPRVSMAWYPGHGFSKARWSGYNEASILYILGLGSPTYPLRNNAWSAWT
;
A
#
# COMPACT_ATOMS: atom_id res chain seq x y z
N SER A 1 -0.37 -15.70 17.76
CA SER A 1 -1.59 -15.33 18.53
C SER A 1 -2.70 -14.95 17.55
N ARG A 2 -3.98 -15.26 17.87
CA ARG A 2 -5.15 -15.00 17.00
C ARG A 2 -5.26 -13.55 16.52
N ALA A 3 -4.85 -12.58 17.33
CA ALA A 3 -4.94 -11.15 17.05
C ALA A 3 -4.24 -10.74 15.74
N ARG A 4 -3.00 -11.22 15.50
CA ARG A 4 -2.21 -10.83 14.33
C ARG A 4 -2.84 -11.23 12.99
N THR A 5 -3.50 -12.39 12.96
CA THR A 5 -4.23 -12.85 11.77
C THR A 5 -5.50 -12.05 11.54
N GLN A 6 -6.13 -11.54 12.60
CA GLN A 6 -7.36 -10.76 12.52
C GLN A 6 -7.10 -9.41 11.86
N ASP A 7 -5.99 -8.73 12.18
CA ASP A 7 -5.68 -7.41 11.61
C ASP A 7 -5.42 -7.48 10.09
N LEU A 8 -4.61 -8.43 9.64
CA LEU A 8 -4.35 -8.62 8.20
C LEU A 8 -5.62 -9.03 7.45
N ALA A 9 -6.43 -9.92 8.02
CA ALA A 9 -7.69 -10.33 7.44
C ALA A 9 -8.69 -9.16 7.38
N PHE A 10 -8.72 -8.34 8.43
CA PHE A 10 -9.55 -7.14 8.50
C PHE A 10 -9.20 -6.18 7.36
N LEU A 11 -7.93 -5.79 7.23
CA LEU A 11 -7.44 -4.90 6.17
C LEU A 11 -7.69 -5.48 4.77
N LEU A 12 -7.43 -6.77 4.57
CA LEU A 12 -7.61 -7.41 3.27
C LEU A 12 -9.08 -7.46 2.85
N SER A 13 -9.99 -7.67 3.80
CA SER A 13 -11.44 -7.75 3.56
C SER A 13 -12.13 -6.41 3.31
N ARG A 14 -11.45 -5.27 3.57
CA ARG A 14 -12.09 -3.97 3.37
C ARG A 14 -12.24 -3.65 1.87
N PRO A 15 -13.37 -3.04 1.46
CA PRO A 15 -13.64 -2.70 0.07
C PRO A 15 -12.65 -1.67 -0.47
N GLN A 16 -12.30 -1.81 -1.76
CA GLN A 16 -11.45 -0.89 -2.51
C GLN A 16 -12.24 -0.30 -3.67
N GLY A 17 -12.07 0.98 -3.98
CA GLY A 17 -12.83 1.64 -5.03
C GLY A 17 -12.56 3.13 -5.16
N LYS A 18 -12.99 3.68 -6.30
CA LYS A 18 -12.77 5.08 -6.68
C LYS A 18 -13.72 6.09 -6.02
N GLY A 19 -14.73 5.61 -5.28
CA GLY A 19 -15.76 6.47 -4.69
C GLY A 19 -15.27 7.28 -3.50
N ARG A 20 -15.97 8.38 -3.19
CA ARG A 20 -15.57 9.30 -2.10
C ARG A 20 -15.73 8.71 -0.69
N ARG A 21 -16.57 7.67 -0.53
CA ARG A 21 -16.93 7.02 0.74
C ARG A 21 -17.10 5.53 0.53
N GLY A 22 -17.10 4.76 1.62
CA GLY A 22 -17.39 3.31 1.58
C GLY A 22 -16.21 2.43 1.20
N TYR A 23 -15.00 2.98 1.09
CA TYR A 23 -13.80 2.27 0.68
C TYR A 23 -12.64 2.52 1.67
N ALA A 24 -11.79 1.50 1.87
CA ALA A 24 -10.54 1.60 2.60
C ALA A 24 -9.39 2.16 1.75
N GLY A 25 -9.58 2.16 0.43
CA GLY A 25 -8.63 2.71 -0.51
C GLY A 25 -8.94 2.34 -1.95
N TYR A 26 -7.95 2.41 -2.83
CA TYR A 26 -8.08 2.12 -4.26
C TYR A 26 -6.75 1.59 -4.81
N HIS A 27 -6.81 0.69 -5.79
CA HIS A 27 -5.61 0.07 -6.39
C HIS A 27 -4.65 -0.59 -5.39
N GLY A 28 -5.21 -1.08 -4.27
CA GLY A 28 -4.46 -1.72 -3.20
C GLY A 28 -3.82 -0.76 -2.20
N PHE A 29 -3.80 0.55 -2.50
CA PHE A 29 -3.40 1.59 -1.55
C PHE A 29 -4.48 1.81 -0.48
N PHE A 30 -4.06 2.36 0.65
CA PHE A 30 -4.93 2.75 1.75
C PHE A 30 -4.97 4.27 1.93
N TYR A 31 -6.07 4.77 2.47
CA TYR A 31 -6.15 6.17 2.88
C TYR A 31 -5.24 6.42 4.08
N HIS A 32 -4.63 7.61 4.14
CA HIS A 32 -3.75 8.04 5.24
C HIS A 32 -4.41 7.79 6.60
N PHE A 33 -5.69 8.10 6.71
CA PHE A 33 -6.51 7.76 7.86
C PHE A 33 -7.70 6.90 7.45
N ILE A 34 -7.84 5.77 8.14
CA ILE A 34 -9.03 4.91 8.13
C ILE A 34 -9.61 4.81 9.55
N GLY A 35 -10.93 4.67 9.66
CA GLY A 35 -11.57 4.53 10.96
C GLY A 35 -11.27 3.16 11.59
N MET A 36 -10.73 3.11 12.80
CA MET A 36 -10.28 1.87 13.48
C MET A 36 -11.31 0.72 13.46
N ARG A 37 -12.60 1.03 13.65
CA ARG A 37 -13.67 0.02 13.67
C ARG A 37 -14.17 -0.38 12.28
N SER A 38 -14.21 0.58 11.36
CA SER A 38 -14.81 0.36 10.02
C SER A 38 -13.79 -0.12 8.99
N GLY A 39 -12.54 0.33 9.14
CA GLY A 39 -11.47 0.21 8.16
C GLY A 39 -11.68 1.08 6.92
N LEU A 40 -12.63 2.03 6.94
CA LEU A 40 -12.98 2.87 5.80
C LEU A 40 -12.34 4.25 5.92
N ARG A 41 -12.18 4.93 4.78
CA ARG A 41 -11.69 6.31 4.66
C ARG A 41 -12.23 7.22 5.75
N TYR A 42 -11.34 7.86 6.50
CA TYR A 42 -11.71 8.86 7.49
C TYR A 42 -11.77 10.25 6.87
N ARG A 43 -12.94 10.91 6.97
CA ARG A 43 -13.18 12.27 6.44
C ARG A 43 -12.72 12.41 4.98
N ASN A 44 -11.91 13.43 4.69
CA ASN A 44 -11.41 13.76 3.37
C ASN A 44 -9.98 13.25 3.12
N SER A 45 -9.49 12.31 3.95
CA SER A 45 -8.15 11.75 3.84
C SER A 45 -7.84 11.25 2.42
N GLU A 46 -6.64 11.53 1.95
CA GLU A 46 -6.07 11.10 0.68
C GLU A 46 -5.60 9.65 0.73
N LEU A 47 -5.54 9.00 -0.43
CA LEU A 47 -4.73 7.79 -0.56
C LEU A 47 -3.28 8.18 -0.41
N SER A 48 -2.60 7.59 0.56
CA SER A 48 -1.21 7.89 0.87
C SER A 48 -0.31 6.77 0.36
N THR A 49 0.58 7.12 -0.57
CA THR A 49 1.52 6.15 -1.14
C THR A 49 2.60 5.77 -0.13
N ILE A 50 3.05 6.70 0.70
CA ILE A 50 4.06 6.43 1.73
C ILE A 50 3.51 5.61 2.90
N ASP A 51 2.31 5.91 3.41
CA ASP A 51 1.76 5.14 4.53
C ASP A 51 1.41 3.72 4.10
N THR A 52 0.98 3.54 2.85
CA THR A 52 0.82 2.20 2.28
C THR A 52 2.17 1.48 2.21
N ALA A 53 3.25 2.16 1.81
CA ALA A 53 4.57 1.55 1.77
C ALA A 53 5.05 1.14 3.17
N LEU A 54 4.88 2.00 4.17
CA LEU A 54 5.21 1.68 5.56
C LEU A 54 4.38 0.51 6.11
N LEU A 55 3.07 0.48 5.79
CA LEU A 55 2.21 -0.65 6.12
C LEU A 55 2.70 -1.94 5.46
N MET A 56 3.06 -1.91 4.17
CA MET A 56 3.55 -3.08 3.44
C MET A 56 4.90 -3.56 3.97
N ALA A 57 5.79 -2.65 4.37
CA ALA A 57 7.03 -3.01 5.05
C ALA A 57 6.74 -3.84 6.31
N GLY A 58 5.84 -3.36 7.19
CA GLY A 58 5.43 -4.11 8.39
C GLY A 58 4.72 -5.44 8.08
N VAL A 59 3.90 -5.48 7.04
CA VAL A 59 3.23 -6.71 6.56
C VAL A 59 4.24 -7.76 6.11
N LEU A 60 5.25 -7.37 5.32
CA LEU A 60 6.29 -8.27 4.85
C LEU A 60 7.23 -8.69 5.99
N THR A 61 7.54 -7.80 6.94
CA THR A 61 8.26 -8.19 8.16
C THR A 61 7.49 -9.26 8.93
N ALA A 62 6.16 -9.13 9.06
CA ALA A 62 5.35 -10.17 9.69
C ALA A 62 5.35 -11.48 8.90
N GLU A 63 5.30 -11.43 7.55
CA GLU A 63 5.44 -12.63 6.72
C GLU A 63 6.77 -13.35 6.98
N SER A 64 7.88 -12.61 7.01
CA SER A 64 9.22 -13.18 7.23
C SER A 64 9.42 -13.70 8.65
N TYR A 65 8.81 -13.06 9.66
CA TYR A 65 8.97 -13.46 11.06
C TYR A 65 8.15 -14.70 11.44
N PHE A 66 6.94 -14.85 10.89
CA PHE A 66 6.07 -16.00 11.18
C PHE A 66 6.29 -17.11 10.16
N ASP A 67 7.37 -17.87 10.28
CA ASP A 67 7.84 -18.86 9.31
C ASP A 67 7.57 -20.33 9.71
N HIS A 68 7.09 -20.61 10.92
CA HIS A 68 6.86 -21.98 11.38
C HIS A 68 5.76 -22.69 10.57
N PRO A 69 5.79 -24.04 10.50
CA PRO A 69 4.82 -24.84 9.75
C PRO A 69 3.48 -25.03 10.51
N THR A 70 2.98 -24.00 11.18
CA THR A 70 1.67 -24.04 11.86
C THR A 70 0.57 -23.47 10.95
N ALA A 71 -0.68 -23.88 11.17
CA ALA A 71 -1.81 -23.37 10.40
C ALA A 71 -2.00 -21.85 10.56
N THR A 72 -1.76 -21.34 11.77
CA THR A 72 -1.86 -19.90 12.09
C THR A 72 -0.83 -19.09 11.32
N GLU A 73 0.43 -19.51 11.31
CA GLU A 73 1.50 -18.76 10.66
C GLU A 73 1.45 -18.87 9.13
N ARG A 74 1.08 -20.05 8.59
CA ARG A 74 0.74 -20.18 7.17
C ARG A 74 -0.33 -19.17 6.75
N ARG A 75 -1.35 -18.95 7.60
CA ARG A 75 -2.41 -17.97 7.33
C ARG A 75 -1.90 -16.53 7.39
N VAL A 76 -0.98 -16.20 8.31
CA VAL A 76 -0.33 -14.88 8.33
C VAL A 76 0.43 -14.63 7.04
N ARG A 77 1.31 -15.56 6.64
CA ARG A 77 2.08 -15.44 5.38
C ARG A 77 1.17 -15.30 4.16
N HIS A 78 0.11 -16.10 4.09
CA HIS A 78 -0.86 -16.03 3.00
C HIS A 78 -1.56 -14.66 2.92
N LEU A 79 -2.03 -14.12 4.05
CA LEU A 79 -2.71 -12.82 4.09
C LEU A 79 -1.74 -11.67 3.78
N ALA A 80 -0.54 -11.72 4.33
CA ALA A 80 0.51 -10.73 4.11
C ALA A 80 0.89 -10.65 2.63
N LYS A 81 1.18 -11.80 2.01
CA LYS A 81 1.44 -11.89 0.58
C LYS A 81 0.30 -11.33 -0.26
N ARG A 82 -0.96 -11.65 0.08
CA ARG A 82 -2.12 -11.11 -0.65
C ARG A 82 -2.28 -9.60 -0.50
N LEU A 83 -1.93 -9.03 0.65
CA LEU A 83 -1.92 -7.57 0.86
C LEU A 83 -0.87 -6.91 -0.03
N TYR A 84 0.38 -7.41 0.02
CA TYR A 84 1.49 -6.87 -0.76
C TYR A 84 1.25 -6.95 -2.28
N LEU A 85 0.83 -8.13 -2.77
CA LEU A 85 0.57 -8.36 -4.20
C LEU A 85 -0.62 -7.56 -4.76
N ARG A 86 -1.43 -6.95 -3.90
CA ARG A 86 -2.58 -6.13 -4.34
C ARG A 86 -2.17 -4.69 -4.67
N VAL A 87 -1.03 -4.21 -4.17
CA VAL A 87 -0.62 -2.81 -4.33
C VAL A 87 -0.14 -2.57 -5.75
N ASN A 88 -0.85 -1.69 -6.47
CA ASN A 88 -0.52 -1.35 -7.85
C ASN A 88 0.46 -0.17 -7.94
N TRP A 89 1.74 -0.42 -7.71
CA TRP A 89 2.75 0.65 -7.67
C TRP A 89 2.86 1.40 -9.00
N GLY A 90 2.77 0.70 -10.12
CA GLY A 90 2.75 1.31 -11.45
C GLY A 90 1.62 2.34 -11.62
N TRP A 91 0.44 2.09 -11.06
CA TRP A 91 -0.67 3.05 -11.09
C TRP A 91 -0.35 4.34 -10.32
N ALA A 92 0.45 4.27 -9.25
CA ALA A 92 0.79 5.42 -8.41
C ALA A 92 1.81 6.39 -9.05
N ALA A 93 2.43 6.01 -10.18
CA ALA A 93 3.26 6.88 -11.02
C ALA A 93 2.53 7.21 -12.34
N PRO A 94 1.46 8.04 -12.32
CA PRO A 94 0.63 8.29 -13.48
C PRO A 94 1.35 9.11 -14.56
N GLY A 95 1.07 8.76 -15.82
CA GLY A 95 1.54 9.48 -16.99
C GLY A 95 2.95 9.08 -17.42
N THR A 96 3.72 10.06 -17.89
CA THR A 96 5.09 9.85 -18.38
C THR A 96 6.15 10.02 -17.29
N ASP A 97 5.86 10.78 -16.24
CA ASP A 97 6.75 10.98 -15.08
C ASP A 97 6.85 9.66 -14.29
N PRO A 98 8.05 9.05 -14.20
CA PRO A 98 8.24 7.77 -13.51
C PRO A 98 8.17 7.89 -11.98
N ARG A 99 8.12 9.11 -11.42
CA ARG A 99 8.04 9.33 -9.97
C ARG A 99 6.63 9.08 -9.45
N VAL A 100 6.57 8.49 -8.27
CA VAL A 100 5.31 8.20 -7.58
C VAL A 100 4.68 9.50 -7.06
N SER A 101 3.37 9.66 -7.27
CA SER A 101 2.61 10.76 -6.68
C SER A 101 2.47 10.55 -5.17
N MET A 102 2.54 11.65 -4.42
CA MET A 102 2.42 11.57 -2.95
C MET A 102 1.01 11.16 -2.52
N ALA A 103 -0.01 11.63 -3.26
CA ALA A 103 -1.41 11.47 -2.87
C ALA A 103 -2.34 11.29 -4.06
N TRP A 104 -3.44 10.57 -3.84
CA TRP A 104 -4.60 10.53 -4.74
C TRP A 104 -5.91 10.80 -3.99
N TYR A 105 -6.82 11.53 -4.62
CA TYR A 105 -8.10 11.94 -4.05
C TYR A 105 -9.28 11.47 -4.90
N PRO A 106 -10.29 10.82 -4.31
CA PRO A 106 -11.55 10.53 -5.00
C PRO A 106 -12.15 11.79 -5.64
N GLY A 107 -12.43 11.69 -6.94
CA GLY A 107 -13.03 12.77 -7.73
C GLY A 107 -12.06 13.87 -8.20
N HIS A 108 -10.82 13.91 -7.70
CA HIS A 108 -9.81 14.91 -8.11
C HIS A 108 -8.58 14.30 -8.75
N GLY A 109 -8.32 13.01 -8.51
CA GLY A 109 -7.18 12.31 -9.09
C GLY A 109 -5.90 12.49 -8.28
N PHE A 110 -4.76 12.39 -8.96
CA PHE A 110 -3.45 12.49 -8.33
C PHE A 110 -3.09 13.94 -8.00
N SER A 111 -2.42 14.11 -6.85
CA SER A 111 -1.75 15.36 -6.52
C SER A 111 -0.61 15.65 -7.51
N LYS A 112 -0.31 16.93 -7.71
CA LYS A 112 0.86 17.36 -8.51
C LYS A 112 2.18 17.00 -7.83
N ALA A 113 2.18 16.86 -6.50
CA ALA A 113 3.36 16.54 -5.72
C ALA A 113 3.84 15.11 -6.02
N ARG A 114 5.14 14.99 -6.33
CA ARG A 114 5.83 13.74 -6.58
C ARG A 114 6.92 13.56 -5.55
N TRP A 115 7.19 12.31 -5.17
CA TRP A 115 8.33 12.00 -4.33
C TRP A 115 9.63 12.30 -5.08
N SER A 116 10.47 13.16 -4.49
CA SER A 116 11.84 13.46 -4.91
C SER A 116 12.74 13.25 -3.70
N GLY A 117 13.84 12.55 -3.88
CA GLY A 117 14.77 12.15 -2.83
C GLY A 117 15.79 13.25 -2.49
N TYR A 118 16.57 13.06 -1.42
CA TYR A 118 16.53 11.95 -0.46
C TYR A 118 15.54 12.19 0.70
N ASN A 119 14.66 11.23 0.99
CA ASN A 119 13.65 11.31 2.07
C ASN A 119 13.09 9.91 2.42
N GLU A 120 12.01 9.86 3.21
CA GLU A 120 11.35 8.63 3.68
C GLU A 120 10.83 7.72 2.54
N ALA A 121 10.69 8.23 1.32
CA ALA A 121 10.17 7.47 0.19
C ALA A 121 11.13 6.41 -0.35
N SER A 122 12.35 6.27 0.18
CA SER A 122 13.28 5.21 -0.22
C SER A 122 12.65 3.81 -0.15
N ILE A 123 11.94 3.50 0.95
CA ILE A 123 11.24 2.21 1.11
C ILE A 123 10.11 2.03 0.09
N LEU A 124 9.42 3.11 -0.27
CA LEU A 124 8.36 3.10 -1.29
C LEU A 124 8.94 2.69 -2.65
N TYR A 125 10.09 3.24 -3.05
CA TYR A 125 10.71 2.87 -4.33
C TYR A 125 11.28 1.45 -4.30
N ILE A 126 11.87 1.00 -3.18
CA ILE A 126 12.36 -0.39 -3.03
C ILE A 126 11.20 -1.38 -3.18
N LEU A 127 10.10 -1.19 -2.45
CA LEU A 127 8.92 -2.06 -2.54
C LEU A 127 8.25 -1.98 -3.91
N GLY A 128 8.16 -0.78 -4.49
CA GLY A 128 7.54 -0.57 -5.79
C GLY A 128 8.31 -1.23 -6.93
N LEU A 129 9.64 -1.17 -6.92
CA LEU A 129 10.48 -1.86 -7.90
C LEU A 129 10.52 -3.38 -7.67
N GLY A 130 10.47 -3.81 -6.41
CA GLY A 130 10.44 -5.22 -6.03
C GLY A 130 9.08 -5.90 -6.15
N SER A 131 8.03 -5.21 -6.61
CA SER A 131 6.69 -5.80 -6.73
C SER A 131 6.62 -6.76 -7.91
N PRO A 132 6.22 -8.04 -7.71
CA PRO A 132 6.14 -9.02 -8.78
C PRO A 132 4.82 -8.96 -9.58
N THR A 133 3.91 -8.05 -9.23
CA THR A 133 2.56 -7.96 -9.85
C THR A 133 2.34 -6.65 -10.58
N TYR A 134 2.67 -5.54 -9.93
CA TYR A 134 2.43 -4.20 -10.47
C TYR A 134 3.63 -3.29 -10.20
N PRO A 135 4.81 -3.59 -10.76
CA PRO A 135 6.04 -2.87 -10.45
C PRO A 135 6.01 -1.41 -10.94
N LEU A 136 6.87 -0.60 -10.33
CA LEU A 136 7.30 0.67 -10.90
C LEU A 136 8.15 0.46 -12.15
N ARG A 137 8.31 1.53 -12.94
CA ARG A 137 9.19 1.52 -14.12
C ARG A 137 10.65 1.44 -13.65
N ASN A 138 11.51 0.76 -14.43
CA ASN A 138 12.91 0.55 -14.07
C ASN A 138 13.69 1.85 -13.80
N ASN A 139 13.29 2.96 -14.42
CA ASN A 139 13.92 4.27 -14.23
C ASN A 139 13.34 5.08 -13.05
N ALA A 140 12.42 4.53 -12.27
CA ALA A 140 11.77 5.24 -11.16
C ALA A 140 12.76 5.61 -10.05
N TRP A 141 13.73 4.73 -9.74
CA TRP A 141 14.79 5.03 -8.76
C TRP A 141 15.63 6.23 -9.20
N SER A 142 16.17 6.17 -10.42
CA SER A 142 17.02 7.24 -10.97
C SER A 142 16.28 8.58 -11.14
N ALA A 143 14.96 8.56 -11.28
CA ALA A 143 14.17 9.78 -11.34
C ALA A 143 13.82 10.36 -9.96
N TRP A 144 13.88 9.53 -8.91
CA TRP A 144 13.67 9.97 -7.53
C TRP A 144 14.95 10.55 -6.92
N THR A 145 16.10 9.90 -7.15
CA THR A 145 17.42 10.36 -6.71
C THR A 145 17.90 11.58 -7.47
#